data_AF-A0A433CAN6-F1
#
_entry.id   AF-A0A433CAN6-F1
#
_cell.length_a   1.000
_cell.length_b   1.000
_cell.length_c   1.000
_cell.angle_alpha   90.00
_cell.angle_beta   90.00
_cell.angle_gamma   90.00
#
_symmetry.space_group_name_H-M   'P 1'
#
loop_
_entity.id
_entity.type
_entity.pdbx_description
1 polymer ?
#
loop_
_entity_poly.entity_id
_entity_poly.type
_entity_poly.pdbx_seq_one_letter_code
_entity_poly.pdbx_strand_id
1 'polypeptide(L)'
;MSQVATPASSCTLSPAPGWDCHVHVFDADVPVAAGHYRPVHRPLPDIEALAQAHGVGHLVLVQPSVYACDNQVLLQALAREPGRHRGVVVVDASVTDAALAQMQHLGVRGVRFNLVSPVGNGADDLAALAPRLSPLGWHVQWYARASDLATILAWHERTGLPCVLDHLAGMQAGLPADDPAWQVLDRLLARGAWVKLSGWYRLGDVEPYAALQDTIRRVAERAAHHAGPGQFPRLVWGSDWPHTSFAPEALPAYDSVWQPVLRALGPDGAQKVRSGGQRLYA
;
A
#
# COMPACT_ATOMS: atom_id res chain seq x y z
N MET A 1 -49.66 2.51 29.98
CA MET A 1 -48.25 2.48 30.44
C MET A 1 -47.41 2.02 29.28
N SER A 2 -46.88 2.97 28.49
CA SER A 2 -46.08 2.67 27.30
C SER A 2 -44.66 2.31 27.73
N GLN A 3 -44.24 1.08 27.45
CA GLN A 3 -42.84 0.68 27.60
C GLN A 3 -42.04 1.30 26.45
N VAL A 4 -41.18 2.26 26.80
CA VAL A 4 -40.16 2.79 25.90
C VAL A 4 -39.09 1.71 25.80
N ALA A 5 -38.97 1.10 24.62
CA ALA A 5 -37.87 0.20 24.32
C ALA A 5 -36.58 1.03 24.24
N THR A 6 -35.64 0.74 25.14
CA THR A 6 -34.29 1.28 25.12
C THR A 6 -33.58 0.79 23.85
N PRO A 7 -32.95 1.67 23.04
CA PRO A 7 -32.20 1.22 21.89
C PRO A 7 -31.00 0.40 22.38
N ALA A 8 -30.82 -0.79 21.80
CA ALA A 8 -29.64 -1.62 22.06
C ALA A 8 -28.39 -0.78 21.78
N SER A 9 -27.52 -0.66 22.78
CA SER A 9 -26.20 -0.07 22.61
C SER A 9 -25.49 -0.81 21.47
N SER A 10 -25.25 -0.13 20.36
CA SER A 10 -24.36 -0.63 19.31
C SER A 10 -23.00 -0.83 19.96
N CYS A 11 -22.65 -2.08 20.25
CA CYS A 11 -21.32 -2.44 20.71
C CYS A 11 -20.37 -2.15 19.55
N THR A 12 -19.84 -0.93 19.48
CA THR A 12 -18.80 -0.57 18.52
C THR A 12 -17.57 -1.37 18.91
N LEU A 13 -17.37 -2.51 18.23
CA LEU A 13 -16.16 -3.31 18.35
C LEU A 13 -14.96 -2.40 18.11
N SER A 14 -14.00 -2.40 19.03
CA SER A 14 -12.75 -1.68 18.83
C SER A 14 -12.07 -2.18 17.54
N PRO A 15 -11.44 -1.30 16.75
CA PRO A 15 -10.72 -1.71 15.56
C PRO A 15 -9.68 -2.78 15.89
N ALA A 16 -9.62 -3.84 15.08
CA ALA A 16 -8.60 -4.85 15.25
C ALA A 16 -7.19 -4.25 15.05
N PRO A 17 -6.15 -4.79 15.71
CA PRO A 17 -4.83 -4.14 15.74
C PRO A 17 -4.05 -4.25 14.41
N GLY A 18 -4.48 -5.11 13.48
CA GLY A 18 -3.80 -5.33 12.21
C GLY A 18 -3.96 -4.19 11.22
N TRP A 19 -2.99 -4.08 10.32
CA TRP A 19 -2.98 -3.13 9.21
C TRP A 19 -3.06 -3.85 7.87
N ASP A 20 -3.93 -3.35 6.99
CA ASP A 20 -3.83 -3.54 5.54
C ASP A 20 -3.24 -2.26 4.94
N CYS A 21 -2.01 -2.37 4.47
CA CYS A 21 -1.28 -1.21 3.97
C CYS A 21 -1.52 -0.93 2.48
N HIS A 22 -2.43 -1.60 1.78
CA HIS A 22 -2.70 -1.28 0.38
C HIS A 22 -4.13 -1.69 -0.02
N VAL A 23 -5.06 -0.74 0.02
CA VAL A 23 -6.44 -0.92 -0.48
C VAL A 23 -6.87 0.27 -1.33
N HIS A 24 -7.86 0.06 -2.19
CA HIS A 24 -8.48 1.11 -3.00
C HIS A 24 -9.96 1.25 -2.66
N VAL A 25 -10.39 2.49 -2.42
CA VAL A 25 -11.81 2.87 -2.38
C VAL A 25 -12.24 3.33 -3.75
N PHE A 26 -13.45 2.93 -4.16
CA PHE A 26 -14.01 3.31 -5.46
C PHE A 26 -15.43 3.81 -5.34
N ASP A 27 -15.72 4.86 -6.10
CA ASP A 27 -17.06 5.37 -6.32
C ASP A 27 -17.40 5.25 -7.82
N ALA A 28 -18.46 4.52 -8.15
CA ALA A 28 -18.85 4.28 -9.53
C ALA A 28 -19.42 5.52 -10.23
N ASP A 29 -19.85 6.53 -9.46
CA ASP A 29 -20.42 7.77 -9.98
C ASP A 29 -19.34 8.82 -10.30
N VAL A 30 -18.11 8.61 -9.82
CA VAL A 30 -16.99 9.52 -10.07
C VAL A 30 -16.38 9.23 -11.46
N PRO A 31 -16.17 10.26 -12.31
CA PRO A 31 -15.53 10.08 -13.60
C PRO A 31 -14.13 9.47 -13.49
N VAL A 32 -13.82 8.56 -14.40
CA VAL A 32 -12.47 8.01 -14.55
C VAL A 32 -11.70 8.74 -15.65
N ALA A 33 -10.38 8.79 -15.50
CA ALA A 33 -9.47 9.32 -16.52
C ALA A 33 -9.62 8.54 -17.84
N ALA A 34 -9.42 9.25 -18.97
CA ALA A 34 -9.57 8.66 -20.29
C ALA A 34 -8.62 7.45 -20.47
N GLY A 35 -9.12 6.37 -21.07
CA GLY A 35 -8.36 5.14 -21.30
C GLY A 35 -8.25 4.20 -20.10
N HIS A 36 -8.83 4.56 -18.94
CA HIS A 36 -8.89 3.68 -17.78
C HIS A 36 -10.20 2.88 -17.70
N TYR A 37 -10.16 1.76 -16.97
CA TYR A 37 -11.34 0.95 -16.70
C TYR A 37 -12.31 1.65 -15.75
N ARG A 38 -13.59 1.27 -15.80
CA ARG A 38 -14.60 1.72 -14.83
C ARG A 38 -14.62 0.75 -13.64
N PRO A 39 -14.30 1.21 -12.42
CA PRO A 39 -14.32 0.34 -11.25
C PRO A 39 -15.77 0.07 -10.80
N VAL A 40 -15.96 -1.05 -10.11
CA VAL A 40 -17.19 -1.30 -9.35
C VAL A 40 -17.16 -0.44 -8.07
N HIS A 41 -18.31 0.06 -7.65
CA HIS A 41 -18.44 0.81 -6.40
C HIS A 41 -17.98 -0.04 -5.21
N ARG A 42 -17.01 0.46 -4.45
CA ARG A 42 -16.37 -0.21 -3.32
C ARG A 42 -16.10 0.81 -2.20
N PRO A 43 -17.13 1.12 -1.38
CA PRO A 43 -17.06 2.16 -0.38
C PRO A 43 -16.30 1.67 0.86
N LEU A 44 -15.69 2.61 1.59
CA LEU A 44 -14.87 2.31 2.78
C LEU A 44 -15.54 1.37 3.80
N PRO A 45 -16.83 1.53 4.18
CA PRO A 45 -17.46 0.65 5.17
C PRO A 45 -17.47 -0.83 4.79
N ASP A 46 -17.59 -1.15 3.50
CA ASP A 46 -17.55 -2.54 3.02
C ASP A 46 -16.15 -3.14 3.21
N ILE A 47 -15.11 -2.34 2.94
CA ILE A 47 -13.71 -2.74 3.12
C ILE A 47 -13.41 -2.95 4.60
N GLU A 48 -13.87 -2.02 5.45
CA GLU A 48 -13.69 -2.10 6.90
C GLU A 48 -14.36 -3.35 7.49
N ALA A 49 -15.60 -3.64 7.09
CA ALA A 49 -16.31 -4.82 7.56
C ALA A 49 -15.58 -6.12 7.19
N LEU A 50 -15.12 -6.21 5.93
CA LEU A 50 -14.31 -7.33 5.46
C LEU A 50 -12.99 -7.44 6.22
N ALA A 51 -12.23 -6.34 6.30
CA ALA A 51 -10.93 -6.30 6.96
C ALA A 51 -11.02 -6.64 8.45
N GLN A 52 -12.04 -6.15 9.15
CA GLN A 52 -12.27 -6.41 10.58
C GLN A 52 -12.51 -7.90 10.84
N ALA A 53 -13.24 -8.59 9.97
CA ALA A 53 -13.44 -10.05 10.05
C ALA A 53 -12.11 -10.84 9.93
N HIS A 54 -11.07 -10.22 9.37
CA HIS A 54 -9.72 -10.76 9.22
C HIS A 54 -8.69 -10.10 10.16
N GLY A 55 -9.14 -9.50 11.27
CA GLY A 55 -8.26 -8.94 12.29
C GLY A 55 -7.50 -7.68 11.86
N VAL A 56 -7.99 -6.96 10.85
CA VAL A 56 -7.47 -5.66 10.40
C VAL A 56 -8.45 -4.56 10.75
N GLY A 57 -8.00 -3.60 11.55
CA GLY A 57 -8.78 -2.40 11.90
C GLY A 57 -8.27 -1.13 11.25
N HIS A 58 -7.09 -1.16 10.62
CA HIS A 58 -6.45 0.00 10.02
C HIS A 58 -6.16 -0.24 8.53
N LEU A 59 -6.52 0.72 7.69
CA LEU A 59 -6.35 0.67 6.25
C LEU A 59 -5.46 1.83 5.79
N VAL A 60 -4.62 1.55 4.79
CA VAL A 60 -3.94 2.56 3.99
C VAL A 60 -4.63 2.63 2.64
N LEU A 61 -5.40 3.70 2.45
CA LEU A 61 -6.11 3.98 1.21
C LEU A 61 -5.09 4.51 0.21
N VAL A 62 -4.91 3.79 -0.89
CA VAL A 62 -3.98 4.17 -1.96
C VAL A 62 -4.79 4.67 -3.15
N GLN A 63 -4.41 5.82 -3.70
CA GLN A 63 -5.04 6.38 -4.88
C GLN A 63 -4.93 5.41 -6.07
N PRO A 64 -6.07 4.92 -6.62
CA PRO A 64 -6.06 4.05 -7.79
C PRO A 64 -5.82 4.88 -9.06
N SER A 65 -5.21 4.27 -10.08
CA SER A 65 -4.84 4.99 -11.31
C SER A 65 -6.03 5.54 -12.10
N VAL A 66 -7.22 4.95 -11.95
CA VAL A 66 -8.43 5.34 -12.68
C VAL A 66 -8.88 6.77 -12.40
N TYR A 67 -8.53 7.35 -11.25
CA TYR A 67 -8.87 8.73 -10.89
C TYR A 67 -7.71 9.70 -11.11
N ALA A 68 -6.56 9.25 -11.64
CA ALA A 68 -5.37 10.07 -11.82
C ALA A 68 -5.03 10.89 -10.54
N CYS A 69 -4.89 12.21 -10.64
CA CYS A 69 -4.62 13.13 -9.53
C CYS A 69 -5.88 13.58 -8.75
N ASP A 70 -7.09 13.14 -9.13
CA ASP A 70 -8.30 13.43 -8.36
C ASP A 70 -8.41 12.49 -7.16
N ASN A 71 -7.91 12.97 -6.01
CA ASN A 71 -7.90 12.21 -4.76
C ASN A 71 -9.20 12.34 -3.96
N GLN A 72 -10.27 12.95 -4.48
CA GLN A 72 -11.46 13.29 -3.69
C GLN A 72 -12.11 12.06 -3.04
N VAL A 73 -12.24 10.95 -3.76
CA VAL A 73 -12.81 9.70 -3.21
C VAL A 73 -12.03 9.22 -1.99
N LEU A 74 -10.69 9.22 -2.09
CA LEU A 74 -9.80 8.84 -1.00
C LEU A 74 -9.89 9.82 0.17
N LEU A 75 -9.84 11.13 -0.09
CA LEU A 75 -9.85 12.15 0.96
C LEU A 75 -11.18 12.19 1.72
N GLN A 76 -12.30 12.03 1.01
CA GLN A 76 -13.62 11.93 1.61
C GLN A 76 -13.75 10.66 2.46
N ALA A 77 -13.17 9.54 2.03
CA ALA A 77 -13.14 8.32 2.82
C ALA A 77 -12.34 8.52 4.13
N LEU A 78 -11.16 9.14 4.08
CA LEU A 78 -10.37 9.45 5.28
C LEU A 78 -11.09 10.40 6.25
N ALA A 79 -11.85 11.37 5.73
CA ALA A 79 -12.58 12.33 6.55
C ALA A 79 -13.73 11.70 7.37
N ARG A 80 -14.23 10.52 6.98
CA ARG A 80 -15.30 9.82 7.70
C ARG A 80 -14.85 9.31 9.06
N GLU A 81 -13.59 8.87 9.16
CA GLU A 81 -13.02 8.30 10.39
C GLU A 81 -11.62 8.88 10.68
N PRO A 82 -11.55 10.16 11.11
CA PRO A 82 -10.28 10.85 11.29
C PRO A 82 -9.32 10.10 12.23
N GLY A 83 -8.11 9.86 11.75
CA GLY A 83 -7.04 9.24 12.53
C GLY A 83 -7.03 7.70 12.52
N ARG A 84 -8.10 7.01 12.12
CA ARG A 84 -8.12 5.53 12.03
C ARG A 84 -7.31 5.01 10.85
N HIS A 85 -7.42 5.67 9.70
CA HIS A 85 -6.83 5.25 8.43
C HIS A 85 -5.77 6.25 7.95
N ARG A 86 -5.03 5.86 6.92
CA ARG A 86 -3.98 6.69 6.31
C ARG A 86 -4.11 6.67 4.79
N GLY A 87 -3.60 7.72 4.15
CA GLY A 87 -3.69 7.89 2.71
C GLY A 87 -2.34 7.90 2.00
N VAL A 88 -2.32 7.40 0.77
CA VAL A 88 -1.27 7.66 -0.21
C VAL A 88 -1.91 8.20 -1.48
N VAL A 89 -1.62 9.45 -1.80
CA VAL A 89 -2.27 10.20 -2.89
C VAL A 89 -1.44 10.20 -4.17
N VAL A 90 -2.03 10.59 -5.30
CA VAL A 90 -1.27 10.97 -6.51
C VAL A 90 -1.40 12.47 -6.67
N VAL A 91 -0.29 13.17 -6.80
CA VAL A 91 -0.26 14.62 -7.06
C VAL A 91 0.73 14.92 -8.18
N ASP A 92 0.47 16.00 -8.90
CA ASP A 92 1.42 16.58 -9.85
C ASP A 92 2.11 17.82 -9.25
N ALA A 93 3.06 18.39 -9.99
CA ALA A 93 3.84 19.55 -9.54
C ALA A 93 3.00 20.82 -9.29
N SER A 94 1.76 20.90 -9.79
CA SER A 94 0.87 22.06 -9.60
C SER A 94 0.16 22.08 -8.23
N VAL A 95 0.24 20.98 -7.46
CA VAL A 95 -0.33 20.91 -6.11
C VAL A 95 0.17 22.08 -5.24
N THR A 96 -0.68 22.68 -4.41
CA THR A 96 -0.29 23.80 -3.54
C THR A 96 0.13 23.31 -2.15
N ASP A 97 0.93 24.10 -1.42
CA ASP A 97 1.36 23.72 -0.06
C ASP A 97 0.17 23.64 0.89
N ALA A 98 -0.84 24.50 0.70
CA ALA A 98 -2.09 24.44 1.43
C ALA A 98 -2.83 23.12 1.20
N ALA A 99 -2.89 22.63 -0.05
CA ALA A 99 -3.48 21.34 -0.36
C ALA A 99 -2.71 20.18 0.29
N LEU A 100 -1.37 20.20 0.24
CA LEU A 100 -0.54 19.18 0.91
C LEU A 100 -0.75 19.19 2.44
N ALA A 101 -0.84 20.38 3.06
CA ALA A 101 -1.12 20.51 4.48
C ALA A 101 -2.52 19.99 4.85
N GLN A 102 -3.53 20.26 4.02
CA GLN A 102 -4.88 19.70 4.20
C GLN A 102 -4.88 18.18 4.09
N MET A 103 -4.18 17.61 3.10
CA MET A 103 -4.01 16.16 2.96
C MET A 103 -3.30 15.55 4.18
N GLN A 104 -2.25 16.19 4.69
CA GLN A 104 -1.56 15.75 5.91
C GLN A 104 -2.50 15.69 7.11
N HIS A 105 -3.35 16.71 7.27
CA HIS A 105 -4.35 16.78 8.35
C HIS A 105 -5.40 15.67 8.23
N LEU A 106 -5.82 15.33 7.02
CA LEU A 106 -6.73 14.21 6.75
C LEU A 106 -6.09 12.83 6.94
N GLY A 107 -4.77 12.75 7.14
CA GLY A 107 -4.07 11.48 7.40
C GLY A 107 -3.28 10.93 6.22
N VAL A 108 -3.07 11.71 5.16
CA VAL A 108 -2.15 11.32 4.07
C VAL A 108 -0.71 11.31 4.58
N ARG A 109 0.08 10.31 4.15
CA ARG A 109 1.48 10.11 4.58
C ARG A 109 2.45 9.89 3.42
N GLY A 110 2.00 9.96 2.18
CA GLY A 110 2.85 9.73 1.04
C GLY A 110 2.18 10.03 -0.29
N VAL A 111 3.01 10.03 -1.32
CA VAL A 111 2.60 10.11 -2.72
C VAL A 111 2.90 8.81 -3.44
N ARG A 112 2.08 8.44 -4.43
CA ARG A 112 2.28 7.27 -5.25
C ARG A 112 2.84 7.65 -6.62
N PHE A 113 3.88 6.96 -7.03
CA PHE A 113 4.40 6.93 -8.39
C PHE A 113 4.22 5.53 -8.98
N ASN A 114 3.77 5.46 -10.22
CA ASN A 114 3.42 4.21 -10.88
C ASN A 114 4.15 4.09 -12.22
N LEU A 115 5.15 3.22 -12.30
CA LEU A 115 5.95 2.97 -13.50
C LEU A 115 5.39 1.82 -14.36
N VAL A 116 4.42 1.07 -13.82
CA VAL A 116 3.76 -0.04 -14.55
C VAL A 116 2.52 0.44 -15.29
N SER A 117 1.74 1.33 -14.69
CA SER A 117 0.58 2.02 -15.26
C SER A 117 0.69 3.52 -14.96
N PRO A 118 1.48 4.25 -15.76
CA PRO A 118 1.74 5.67 -15.54
C PRO A 118 0.47 6.52 -15.50
N VAL A 119 0.42 7.43 -14.53
CA VAL A 119 -0.67 8.40 -14.36
C VAL A 119 -0.20 9.84 -14.60
N GLY A 120 0.97 9.99 -15.23
CA GLY A 120 1.53 11.28 -15.64
C GLY A 120 2.62 11.84 -14.73
N ASN A 121 3.03 11.14 -13.66
CA ASN A 121 4.10 11.57 -12.77
C ASN A 121 5.44 10.84 -13.02
N GLY A 122 6.54 11.60 -13.06
CA GLY A 122 7.89 11.10 -13.36
C GLY A 122 9.02 11.73 -12.55
N ALA A 123 10.26 11.59 -13.02
CA ALA A 123 11.46 12.04 -12.32
C ALA A 123 11.45 13.53 -11.97
N ASP A 124 10.97 14.35 -12.90
CA ASP A 124 10.96 15.81 -12.75
C ASP A 124 9.90 16.24 -11.73
N ASP A 125 8.73 15.60 -11.73
CA ASP A 125 7.71 15.81 -10.69
C ASP A 125 8.24 15.44 -9.31
N LEU A 126 8.92 14.30 -9.20
CA LEU A 126 9.50 13.88 -7.93
C LEU A 126 10.56 14.89 -7.43
N ALA A 127 11.43 15.38 -8.32
CA ALA A 127 12.42 16.39 -7.97
C ALA A 127 11.76 17.71 -7.51
N ALA A 128 10.68 18.13 -8.18
CA ALA A 128 9.92 19.33 -7.82
C ALA A 128 9.15 19.18 -6.50
N LEU A 129 8.60 17.99 -6.23
CA LEU A 129 7.82 17.70 -5.03
C LEU A 129 8.71 17.45 -3.80
N ALA A 130 9.90 16.90 -3.98
CA ALA A 130 10.78 16.49 -2.88
C ALA A 130 11.00 17.52 -1.75
N PRO A 131 11.35 18.80 -2.04
CA PRO A 131 11.55 19.79 -0.97
C PRO A 131 10.28 20.08 -0.16
N ARG A 132 9.09 19.80 -0.73
CA ARG A 132 7.78 20.04 -0.12
C ARG A 132 7.28 18.82 0.65
N LEU A 133 7.62 17.62 0.19
CA LEU A 133 7.27 16.35 0.84
C LEU A 133 8.16 16.03 2.05
N SER A 134 9.44 16.39 1.98
CA SER A 134 10.41 16.16 3.05
C SER A 134 9.98 16.71 4.42
N PRO A 135 9.56 17.99 4.57
CA PRO A 135 9.16 18.52 5.87
C PRO A 135 7.85 17.90 6.40
N LEU A 136 7.02 17.31 5.54
CA LEU A 136 5.83 16.56 5.94
C LEU A 136 6.15 15.14 6.42
N GLY A 137 7.39 14.67 6.23
CA GLY A 137 7.80 13.29 6.46
C GLY A 137 7.15 12.30 5.50
N TRP A 138 6.69 12.75 4.33
CA TRP A 138 5.98 11.89 3.39
C TRP A 138 6.92 10.94 2.65
N HIS A 139 6.46 9.71 2.45
CA HIS A 139 7.17 8.73 1.63
C HIS A 139 6.73 8.78 0.16
N VAL A 140 7.57 8.21 -0.71
CA VAL A 140 7.22 7.90 -2.09
C VAL A 140 6.95 6.41 -2.20
N GLN A 141 5.74 6.07 -2.62
CA GLN A 141 5.30 4.71 -2.87
C GLN A 141 5.42 4.37 -4.36
N TRP A 142 6.08 3.25 -4.68
CA TRP A 142 6.37 2.84 -6.05
C TRP A 142 5.63 1.57 -6.43
N TYR A 143 4.79 1.65 -7.46
CA TYR A 143 4.43 0.46 -8.23
C TYR A 143 5.35 0.34 -9.45
N ALA A 144 6.20 -0.68 -9.44
CA ALA A 144 7.33 -0.82 -10.37
C ALA A 144 7.66 -2.30 -10.64
N ARG A 145 8.41 -2.56 -11.71
CA ARG A 145 9.03 -3.86 -12.00
C ARG A 145 10.41 -3.93 -11.35
N ALA A 146 10.94 -5.14 -11.18
CA ALA A 146 12.31 -5.35 -10.71
C ALA A 146 13.36 -4.56 -11.53
N SER A 147 13.17 -4.45 -12.86
CA SER A 147 14.03 -3.67 -13.77
C SER A 147 14.08 -2.17 -13.48
N ASP A 148 13.06 -1.63 -12.82
CA ASP A 148 12.93 -0.19 -12.55
C ASP A 148 13.65 0.23 -11.26
N LEU A 149 14.07 -0.75 -10.43
CA LEU A 149 14.65 -0.49 -9.11
C LEU A 149 15.92 0.37 -9.18
N ALA A 150 16.72 0.24 -10.24
CA ALA A 150 17.95 1.03 -10.40
C ALA A 150 17.63 2.52 -10.59
N THR A 151 16.59 2.81 -11.36
CA THR A 151 16.08 4.18 -11.56
C THR A 151 15.50 4.74 -10.26
N ILE A 152 14.70 3.94 -9.54
CA ILE A 152 14.13 4.33 -8.24
C ILE A 152 15.24 4.65 -7.23
N LEU A 153 16.28 3.82 -7.17
CA LEU A 153 17.43 4.05 -6.30
C LEU A 153 18.12 5.38 -6.61
N ALA A 154 18.40 5.67 -7.88
CA ALA A 154 19.02 6.93 -8.29
C ALA A 154 18.17 8.16 -7.89
N TRP A 155 16.84 8.06 -7.99
CA TRP A 155 15.94 9.12 -7.54
C TRP A 155 15.93 9.32 -6.02
N HIS A 156 15.97 8.23 -5.25
CA HIS A 156 16.06 8.32 -3.79
C HIS A 156 17.45 8.75 -3.29
N GLU A 157 18.52 8.48 -4.04
CA GLU A 157 19.85 9.03 -3.78
C GLU A 157 19.89 10.56 -3.93
N ARG A 158 19.14 11.10 -4.90
CA ARG A 158 19.04 12.54 -5.14
C ARG A 158 18.13 13.26 -4.15
N THR A 159 16.99 12.66 -3.80
CA THR A 159 15.93 13.35 -3.03
C THR A 159 16.01 13.10 -1.52
N GLY A 160 16.57 11.96 -1.09
CA GLY A 160 16.60 11.56 0.31
C GLY A 160 15.24 11.20 0.91
N LEU A 161 14.15 11.21 0.14
CA LEU A 161 12.82 10.87 0.63
C LEU A 161 12.72 9.40 1.04
N PRO A 162 11.87 9.06 2.03
CA PRO A 162 11.56 7.67 2.35
C PRO A 162 10.95 6.93 1.15
N CYS A 163 11.31 5.66 0.99
CA CYS A 163 10.88 4.81 -0.11
C CYS A 163 9.97 3.68 0.40
N VAL A 164 8.85 3.44 -0.29
CA VAL A 164 7.98 2.28 -0.11
C VAL A 164 7.82 1.58 -1.46
N LEU A 165 8.16 0.30 -1.53
CA LEU A 165 8.10 -0.49 -2.75
C LEU A 165 6.85 -1.38 -2.69
N ASP A 166 5.90 -1.17 -3.60
CA ASP A 166 4.69 -1.98 -3.71
C ASP A 166 5.03 -3.41 -4.20
N HIS A 167 4.14 -4.34 -3.88
CA HIS A 167 4.07 -5.70 -4.44
C HIS A 167 5.44 -6.38 -4.58
N LEU A 168 6.06 -6.69 -3.45
CA LEU A 168 7.34 -7.38 -3.37
C LEU A 168 8.46 -6.67 -4.15
N ALA A 169 8.38 -5.35 -4.31
CA ALA A 169 9.29 -4.54 -5.11
C ALA A 169 9.35 -4.95 -6.60
N GLY A 170 8.29 -5.56 -7.13
CA GLY A 170 8.25 -6.07 -8.49
C GLY A 170 9.04 -7.36 -8.71
N MET A 171 9.51 -8.01 -7.64
CA MET A 171 10.26 -9.26 -7.70
C MET A 171 9.29 -10.41 -8.03
N GLN A 172 9.19 -10.73 -9.31
CA GLN A 172 8.20 -11.69 -9.83
C GLN A 172 8.58 -13.16 -9.60
N ALA A 173 7.61 -14.05 -9.78
CA ALA A 173 7.83 -15.49 -9.78
C ALA A 173 8.84 -15.86 -10.87
N GLY A 174 9.80 -16.74 -10.53
CA GLY A 174 10.84 -17.18 -11.45
C GLY A 174 11.96 -16.16 -11.71
N LEU A 175 12.01 -15.02 -11.00
CA LEU A 175 13.14 -14.09 -11.11
C LEU A 175 14.46 -14.79 -10.73
N PRO A 176 15.48 -14.80 -11.60
CA PRO A 176 16.74 -15.50 -11.34
C PRO A 176 17.42 -15.06 -10.05
N ALA A 177 18.13 -15.99 -9.41
CA ALA A 177 18.76 -15.72 -8.12
C ALA A 177 19.89 -14.67 -8.22
N ASP A 178 20.53 -14.59 -9.38
CA ASP A 178 21.63 -13.71 -9.77
C ASP A 178 21.16 -12.44 -10.49
N ASP A 179 19.85 -12.21 -10.61
CA ASP A 179 19.32 -11.00 -11.23
C ASP A 179 19.85 -9.74 -10.50
N PRO A 180 20.35 -8.71 -11.24
CA PRO A 180 20.92 -7.51 -10.64
C PRO A 180 19.92 -6.73 -9.76
N ALA A 181 18.61 -6.88 -9.97
CA ALA A 181 17.58 -6.23 -9.17
C ALA A 181 17.69 -6.59 -7.67
N TRP A 182 18.19 -7.78 -7.32
CA TRP A 182 18.42 -8.17 -5.92
C TRP A 182 19.45 -7.27 -5.22
N GLN A 183 20.53 -6.92 -5.90
CA GLN A 183 21.58 -6.05 -5.34
C GLN A 183 21.09 -4.60 -5.23
N VAL A 184 20.27 -4.17 -6.17
CA VAL A 184 19.64 -2.84 -6.12
C VAL A 184 18.63 -2.77 -4.96
N LEU A 185 17.84 -3.83 -4.75
CA LEU A 185 16.95 -3.95 -3.61
C LEU A 185 17.72 -3.86 -2.28
N ASP A 186 18.87 -4.53 -2.16
CA ASP A 186 19.73 -4.39 -0.97
C ASP A 186 20.14 -2.95 -0.71
N ARG A 187 20.53 -2.21 -1.75
CA ARG A 187 20.90 -0.79 -1.62
C ARG A 187 19.71 0.07 -1.20
N LEU A 188 18.51 -0.20 -1.72
CA LEU A 188 17.29 0.48 -1.30
C LEU A 188 16.95 0.17 0.17
N LEU A 189 17.06 -1.10 0.59
CA LEU A 189 16.83 -1.54 1.96
C LEU A 189 17.86 -0.94 2.94
N ALA A 190 19.13 -0.87 2.56
CA ALA A 190 20.19 -0.22 3.34
C ALA A 190 19.91 1.28 3.56
N ARG A 191 19.24 1.93 2.59
CA ARG A 191 18.74 3.31 2.72
C ARG A 191 17.42 3.41 3.48
N GLY A 192 16.87 2.28 3.92
CA GLY A 192 15.69 2.24 4.75
C GLY A 192 14.37 2.12 3.99
N ALA A 193 14.38 1.66 2.75
CA ALA A 193 13.16 1.38 2.01
C ALA A 193 12.28 0.35 2.75
N TRP A 194 10.97 0.52 2.62
CA TRP A 194 9.97 -0.46 3.03
C TRP A 194 9.51 -1.29 1.83
N VAL A 195 9.13 -2.54 2.05
CA VAL A 195 8.54 -3.40 1.02
C VAL A 195 7.16 -3.87 1.44
N LYS A 196 6.19 -3.78 0.52
CA LYS A 196 4.85 -4.32 0.72
C LYS A 196 4.77 -5.76 0.23
N LEU A 197 4.53 -6.68 1.15
CA LEU A 197 4.17 -8.07 0.86
C LEU A 197 2.70 -8.10 0.40
N SER A 198 2.47 -8.03 -0.92
CA SER A 198 1.14 -7.82 -1.52
C SER A 198 1.14 -8.16 -3.02
N GLY A 199 -0.05 -8.20 -3.64
CA GLY A 199 -0.20 -8.17 -5.11
C GLY A 199 0.35 -9.39 -5.86
N TRP A 200 0.29 -10.59 -5.26
CA TRP A 200 0.88 -11.82 -5.77
C TRP A 200 0.50 -12.16 -7.22
N TYR A 201 -0.78 -11.99 -7.56
CA TYR A 201 -1.32 -12.19 -8.92
C TYR A 201 -0.77 -11.19 -9.95
N ARG A 202 -0.18 -10.08 -9.53
CA ARG A 202 0.51 -9.12 -10.41
C ARG A 202 1.95 -9.52 -10.70
N LEU A 203 2.46 -10.53 -9.99
CA LEU A 203 3.86 -10.96 -10.00
C LEU A 203 4.05 -12.33 -10.67
N GLY A 204 3.14 -12.68 -11.59
CA GLY A 204 3.24 -13.92 -12.37
C GLY A 204 2.91 -15.19 -11.60
N ASP A 205 2.19 -15.08 -10.49
CA ASP A 205 1.74 -16.21 -9.69
C ASP A 205 0.21 -16.29 -9.69
N VAL A 206 -0.33 -17.47 -9.41
CA VAL A 206 -1.77 -17.74 -9.35
C VAL A 206 -2.08 -18.45 -8.05
N GLU A 207 -3.32 -18.38 -7.56
CA GLU A 207 -3.69 -19.06 -6.32
C GLU A 207 -3.28 -20.55 -6.36
N PRO A 208 -2.67 -21.08 -5.27
CA PRO A 208 -2.53 -20.49 -3.94
C PRO A 208 -1.30 -19.58 -3.73
N TYR A 209 -0.65 -19.10 -4.79
CA TYR A 209 0.57 -18.28 -4.79
C TYR A 209 1.80 -19.01 -4.21
N ALA A 210 2.03 -20.22 -4.71
CA ALA A 210 3.13 -21.07 -4.28
C ALA A 210 4.46 -20.69 -4.93
N ALA A 211 4.45 -20.14 -6.15
CA ALA A 211 5.67 -19.84 -6.90
C ALA A 211 6.47 -18.67 -6.30
N LEU A 212 5.82 -17.79 -5.54
CA LEU A 212 6.46 -16.67 -4.85
C LEU A 212 7.01 -16.99 -3.46
N GLN A 213 6.81 -18.20 -2.92
CA GLN A 213 7.19 -18.51 -1.54
C GLN A 213 8.67 -18.23 -1.24
N ASP A 214 9.57 -18.66 -2.13
CA ASP A 214 11.01 -18.43 -1.95
C ASP A 214 11.39 -16.96 -2.18
N THR A 215 10.72 -16.27 -3.11
CA THR A 215 10.91 -14.83 -3.32
C THR A 215 10.50 -14.03 -2.08
N ILE A 216 9.38 -14.38 -1.44
CA ILE A 216 8.90 -13.73 -0.20
C ILE A 216 9.91 -13.94 0.93
N ARG A 217 10.39 -15.18 1.15
CA ARG A 217 11.42 -15.47 2.15
C ARG A 217 12.68 -14.67 1.90
N ARG A 218 13.17 -14.65 0.66
CA ARG A 218 14.39 -13.94 0.28
C ARG A 218 14.29 -12.44 0.49
N VAL A 219 13.16 -11.81 0.13
CA VAL A 219 12.93 -10.39 0.41
C VAL A 219 12.90 -10.14 1.92
N ALA A 220 12.25 -11.01 2.68
CA ALA A 220 12.17 -10.85 4.13
C ALA A 220 13.53 -10.99 4.83
N GLU A 221 14.35 -11.96 4.42
CA GLU A 221 15.72 -12.16 4.90
C GLU A 221 16.60 -10.94 4.61
N ARG A 222 16.52 -10.39 3.40
CA ARG A 222 17.24 -9.16 3.03
C ARG A 222 16.78 -7.96 3.85
N ALA A 223 15.46 -7.79 4.03
CA ALA A 223 14.92 -6.72 4.84
C ALA A 223 15.33 -6.85 6.32
N ALA A 224 15.41 -8.07 6.85
CA ALA A 224 15.90 -8.33 8.20
C ALA A 224 17.40 -8.05 8.32
N HIS A 225 18.20 -8.44 7.32
CA HIS A 225 19.63 -8.15 7.28
C HIS A 225 19.92 -6.65 7.38
N HIS A 226 19.22 -5.82 6.59
CA HIS A 226 19.41 -4.37 6.58
C HIS A 226 18.76 -3.64 7.77
N ALA A 227 17.77 -4.23 8.43
CA ALA A 227 17.24 -3.69 9.69
C ALA A 227 18.25 -3.84 10.83
N GLY A 228 19.03 -4.93 10.83
CA GLY A 228 20.00 -5.25 11.87
C GLY A 228 19.40 -6.02 13.05
N PRO A 229 20.25 -6.55 13.95
CA PRO A 229 19.81 -7.43 15.03
C PRO A 229 18.81 -6.77 15.98
N GLY A 230 17.74 -7.49 16.31
CA GLY A 230 16.69 -7.01 17.21
C GLY A 230 15.76 -5.94 16.63
N GLN A 231 16.02 -5.46 15.42
CA GLN A 231 15.15 -4.53 14.73
C GLN A 231 14.12 -5.24 13.87
N PHE A 232 13.00 -4.55 13.66
CA PHE A 232 11.91 -5.05 12.85
C PHE A 232 12.24 -4.88 11.35
N PRO A 233 12.12 -5.93 10.52
CA PRO A 233 12.36 -5.79 9.08
C PRO A 233 11.35 -4.81 8.49
N ARG A 234 11.77 -3.88 7.63
CA ARG A 234 10.89 -2.83 7.05
C ARG A 234 9.92 -3.43 6.01
N LEU A 235 8.98 -4.22 6.49
CA LEU A 235 7.99 -4.96 5.73
C LEU A 235 6.60 -4.64 6.27
N VAL A 236 5.66 -4.48 5.36
CA VAL A 236 4.23 -4.38 5.66
C VAL A 236 3.46 -5.30 4.72
N TRP A 237 2.23 -5.67 5.10
CA TRP A 237 1.33 -6.42 4.23
C TRP A 237 0.25 -5.51 3.67
N GLY A 238 -0.22 -5.80 2.46
CA GLY A 238 -1.44 -5.21 1.93
C GLY A 238 -2.20 -6.20 1.06
N SER A 239 -3.53 -6.16 1.09
CA SER A 239 -4.35 -7.07 0.28
C SER A 239 -4.33 -6.70 -1.20
N ASP A 240 -4.12 -5.43 -1.54
CA ASP A 240 -4.39 -4.87 -2.86
C ASP A 240 -5.88 -4.99 -3.25
N TRP A 241 -6.76 -5.05 -2.25
CA TRP A 241 -8.20 -5.09 -2.46
C TRP A 241 -8.67 -3.81 -3.18
N PRO A 242 -9.59 -3.91 -4.17
CA PRO A 242 -10.46 -5.03 -4.53
C PRO A 242 -9.91 -5.93 -5.64
N HIS A 243 -8.59 -6.10 -5.75
CA HIS A 243 -7.97 -7.01 -6.72
C HIS A 243 -8.37 -6.72 -8.17
N THR A 244 -8.10 -5.49 -8.61
CA THR A 244 -8.56 -4.92 -9.89
C THR A 244 -8.06 -5.64 -11.16
N SER A 245 -7.22 -6.67 -11.03
CA SER A 245 -6.86 -7.59 -12.12
C SER A 245 -7.93 -8.65 -12.40
N PHE A 246 -8.95 -8.77 -11.54
CA PHE A 246 -10.00 -9.77 -11.63
C PHE A 246 -11.35 -9.14 -11.95
N ALA A 247 -12.23 -9.91 -12.57
CA ALA A 247 -13.63 -9.56 -12.70
C ALA A 247 -14.31 -9.51 -11.31
N PRO A 248 -15.31 -8.65 -11.08
CA PRO A 248 -15.98 -8.49 -9.78
C PRO A 248 -16.55 -9.78 -9.18
N GLU A 249 -16.93 -10.74 -10.02
CA GLU A 249 -17.47 -12.06 -9.68
C GLU A 249 -16.40 -13.13 -9.42
N ALA A 250 -15.13 -12.83 -9.70
CA ALA A 250 -14.01 -13.76 -9.62
C ALA A 250 -12.88 -13.24 -8.71
N LEU A 251 -13.21 -12.39 -7.74
CA LEU A 251 -12.23 -11.83 -6.82
C LEU A 251 -11.65 -12.94 -5.90
N PRO A 252 -10.32 -12.97 -5.73
CA PRO A 252 -9.67 -13.70 -4.64
C PRO A 252 -10.34 -13.42 -3.29
N ALA A 253 -10.39 -14.42 -2.42
CA ALA A 253 -10.81 -14.20 -1.04
C ALA A 253 -9.77 -13.32 -0.32
N TYR A 254 -10.22 -12.42 0.56
CA TYR A 254 -9.33 -11.49 1.27
C TYR A 254 -8.19 -12.21 2.04
N ASP A 255 -8.49 -13.37 2.62
CA ASP A 255 -7.48 -14.17 3.33
C ASP A 255 -6.51 -14.90 2.39
N SER A 256 -6.89 -15.18 1.14
CA SER A 256 -6.02 -15.93 0.20
C SER A 256 -4.74 -15.17 -0.12
N VAL A 257 -4.78 -13.83 -0.09
CA VAL A 257 -3.60 -12.96 -0.28
C VAL A 257 -2.84 -12.70 1.02
N TRP A 258 -3.34 -13.14 2.17
CA TRP A 258 -2.62 -13.14 3.45
C TRP A 258 -1.80 -14.43 3.64
N GLN A 259 -2.38 -15.57 3.27
CA GLN A 259 -1.77 -16.90 3.45
C GLN A 259 -0.32 -17.05 2.93
N PRO A 260 0.09 -16.43 1.81
CA PRO A 260 1.47 -16.52 1.33
C PRO A 260 2.49 -15.96 2.32
N VAL A 261 2.15 -14.90 3.06
CA VAL A 261 3.01 -14.32 4.10
C VAL A 261 3.11 -15.26 5.29
N LEU A 262 1.97 -15.80 5.73
CA LEU A 262 1.91 -16.75 6.85
C LEU A 262 2.76 -18.01 6.58
N ARG A 263 2.66 -18.58 5.37
CA ARG A 263 3.45 -19.75 4.98
C ARG A 263 4.94 -19.47 4.80
N ALA A 264 5.29 -18.28 4.30
CA ALA A 264 6.69 -17.92 4.07
C ALA A 264 7.42 -17.60 5.38
N LEU A 265 6.78 -16.86 6.29
CA LEU A 265 7.42 -16.25 7.46
C LEU A 265 7.01 -16.87 8.80
N GLY A 266 6.05 -17.80 8.79
CA GLY A 266 5.44 -18.35 10.00
C GLY A 266 4.57 -17.34 10.75
N PRO A 267 3.85 -17.78 11.81
CA PRO A 267 2.91 -16.93 12.56
C PRO A 267 3.54 -15.65 13.13
N ASP A 268 4.72 -15.77 13.76
CA ASP A 268 5.39 -14.62 14.39
C ASP A 268 5.86 -13.60 13.36
N GLY A 269 6.48 -14.06 12.27
CA GLY A 269 6.95 -13.21 11.18
C GLY A 269 5.79 -12.53 10.46
N ALA A 270 4.69 -13.26 10.27
CA ALA A 270 3.48 -12.71 9.68
C ALA A 270 2.85 -11.65 10.60
N GLN A 271 2.60 -11.95 11.88
CA GLN A 271 2.01 -10.98 12.83
C GLN A 271 2.85 -9.70 12.93
N LYS A 272 4.17 -9.87 12.92
CA LYS A 272 5.12 -8.78 12.76
C LYS A 272 4.76 -7.93 11.54
N VAL A 273 4.74 -8.49 10.33
CA VAL A 273 4.41 -7.76 9.09
C VAL A 273 3.03 -7.08 9.17
N ARG A 274 2.01 -7.77 9.72
CA ARG A 274 0.64 -7.27 9.89
C ARG A 274 0.56 -6.03 10.79
N SER A 275 1.45 -5.90 11.76
CA SER A 275 1.56 -4.74 12.65
C SER A 275 2.52 -3.67 12.13
N GLY A 276 3.28 -3.96 11.06
CA GLY A 276 4.29 -3.05 10.51
C GLY A 276 3.73 -1.70 10.07
N GLY A 277 2.47 -1.67 9.65
CA GLY A 277 1.78 -0.45 9.23
C GLY A 277 1.78 0.64 10.30
N GLN A 278 1.70 0.27 11.58
CA GLN A 278 1.77 1.22 12.68
C GLN A 278 3.10 2.00 12.70
N ARG A 279 4.23 1.38 12.35
CA ARG A 279 5.54 2.06 12.34
C ARG A 279 5.72 2.96 11.12
N LEU A 280 5.16 2.57 9.98
CA LEU A 280 5.31 3.32 8.74
C LEU A 280 4.32 4.49 8.64
N TYR A 281 3.10 4.31 9.15
CA TYR A 281 1.99 5.22 8.86
C TYR A 281 1.38 5.91 10.08
N ALA A 282 1.56 5.41 11.31
CA ALA A 282 0.88 5.98 12.49
C ALA A 282 1.42 7.37 12.84
#